data_AF-A0A2N3YAC2-F1
#
_entry.id   AF-A0A2N3YAC2-F1
#
_cell.length_a   1.000
_cell.length_b   1.000
_cell.length_c   1.000
_cell.angle_alpha   90.00
_cell.angle_beta   90.00
_cell.angle_gamma   90.00
#
_symmetry.space_group_name_H-M   'P 1'
#
loop_
_entity.id
_entity.type
_entity.pdbx_description
1 polymer ?
#
loop_
_entity_poly.entity_id
_entity_poly.type
_entity_poly.pdbx_seq_one_letter_code
_entity_poly.pdbx_strand_id
1 'polypeptide(L)' 'MATYRPHPFSWTPGGSLRHATGDEYPSGGWRDDKVTTLCGRPIRVDTSELAWLWDTCPDCNAAAHVLAQCPMPPAVSA' A
#
# COMPACT_ATOMS: atom_id res chain seq x y z
N MET A 1 -13.39 2.37 18.94
CA MET A 1 -13.45 0.94 18.57
C MET A 1 -12.53 0.78 17.39
N ALA A 2 -11.46 -0.02 17.48
CA ALA A 2 -10.62 -0.28 16.32
C ALA A 2 -11.42 -1.11 15.31
N THR A 3 -11.50 -0.65 14.07
CA THR A 3 -12.17 -1.39 12.99
C THR A 3 -11.44 -2.71 12.78
N TYR A 4 -12.18 -3.79 12.53
CA TYR A 4 -11.59 -5.10 12.26
C TYR A 4 -10.56 -4.99 11.12
N ARG A 5 -9.28 -5.24 11.45
CA ARG A 5 -8.15 -5.13 10.52
C ARG A 5 -7.37 -6.44 10.49
N PRO A 6 -7.82 -7.44 9.71
CA PRO A 6 -7.19 -8.75 9.68
C PRO A 6 -5.82 -8.73 9.00
N HIS A 7 -5.45 -7.64 8.32
CA HIS A 7 -4.23 -7.53 7.54
C HIS A 7 -3.41 -6.35 8.05
N PRO A 8 -2.08 -6.49 8.20
CA PRO A 8 -1.23 -5.46 8.79
C PRO A 8 -1.06 -4.22 7.89
N PHE A 9 -1.46 -4.30 6.62
CA PHE A 9 -1.46 -3.21 5.65
C PHE A 9 -2.55 -3.43 4.60
N SER A 10 -2.88 -2.37 3.87
CA SER A 10 -3.73 -2.42 2.67
C SER A 10 -2.98 -1.87 1.47
N TRP A 11 -3.19 -2.46 0.29
CA TRP A 11 -2.71 -1.88 -0.96
C TRP A 11 -3.67 -0.81 -1.44
N THR A 12 -3.13 0.23 -2.08
CA THR A 12 -3.91 1.28 -2.72
C THR A 12 -3.06 1.97 -3.80
N PRO A 13 -3.61 2.20 -5.00
CA PRO A 13 -2.90 2.91 -6.05
C PRO A 13 -2.96 4.43 -5.83
N GLY A 14 -1.93 5.12 -6.30
CA GLY A 14 -1.87 6.59 -6.27
C GLY A 14 -0.47 7.07 -6.66
N GLY A 15 -0.37 8.26 -7.25
CA GLY A 15 0.93 8.77 -7.71
C GLY A 15 1.61 7.87 -8.76
N SER A 16 0.83 7.25 -9.65
CA SER A 16 1.29 6.36 -10.73
C SER A 16 1.97 5.06 -10.28
N LEU A 17 1.84 4.70 -9.00
CA LEU A 17 2.33 3.44 -8.44
C LEU A 17 1.27 2.80 -7.54
N ARG A 18 1.45 1.52 -7.22
CA ARG A 18 0.75 0.86 -6.12
C ARG A 18 1.53 0.97 -4.83
N HIS A 19 0.91 1.55 -3.81
CA HIS A 19 1.50 1.73 -2.49
C HIS A 19 0.80 0.85 -1.45
N ALA A 20 1.53 0.52 -0.40
CA ALA A 20 0.94 -0.08 0.80
C ALA A 20 0.77 1.00 1.85
N THR A 21 -0.32 0.93 2.63
CA THR A 21 -0.58 1.84 3.74
C THR A 21 -0.87 1.09 5.04
N GLY A 22 -0.34 1.66 6.13
CA GLY A 22 -0.61 1.25 7.50
C GLY A 22 -1.89 1.89 8.08
N ASP A 23 -2.53 2.80 7.34
CA ASP A 23 -3.70 3.53 7.78
C ASP A 23 -4.91 2.61 7.93
N GLU A 24 -5.81 2.98 8.84
CA GLU A 24 -7.06 2.25 9.07
C GLU A 24 -7.92 2.33 7.80
N TYR A 25 -8.32 1.17 7.29
CA TYR A 25 -9.12 1.12 6.07
C TYR A 25 -10.54 1.63 6.38
N PRO A 26 -11.02 2.68 5.71
CA PRO A 26 -12.32 3.28 6.01
C PRO A 26 -13.46 2.32 5.66
N SER A 27 -14.51 2.34 6.49
CA SER A 27 -15.75 1.59 6.23
C SER A 27 -16.39 2.11 4.93
N GLY A 28 -16.32 1.31 3.86
CA GLY A 28 -16.82 1.70 2.53
C GLY A 28 -15.74 2.06 1.50
N GLY A 29 -14.46 1.85 1.82
CA GLY A 29 -13.33 2.03 0.91
C GLY A 29 -12.82 3.46 0.81
N TRP A 30 -11.66 3.62 0.18
CA TRP A 30 -11.03 4.92 -0.03
C TRP A 30 -11.84 5.77 -1.01
N ARG A 31 -12.18 7.00 -0.61
CA ARG A 31 -12.92 7.95 -1.43
C ARG A 31 -12.06 9.18 -1.70
N ASP A 32 -11.06 8.99 -2.55
CA ASP A 32 -10.15 10.06 -2.98
C ASP A 32 -9.29 10.63 -1.82
N ASP A 33 -9.12 9.81 -0.78
CA ASP A 33 -8.47 10.17 0.48
C ASP A 33 -6.96 10.33 0.32
N LYS A 34 -6.38 11.12 1.22
CA LYS A 34 -4.93 11.14 1.41
C LYS A 34 -4.55 10.07 2.43
N VAL A 35 -3.66 9.17 2.03
CA VAL A 35 -3.15 8.10 2.89
C VAL A 35 -1.65 8.23 3.08
N THR A 36 -1.18 7.84 4.27
CA THR A 36 0.24 7.70 4.56
C THR A 36 0.71 6.34 4.10
N THR A 37 1.63 6.32 3.14
CA THR A 37 2.17 5.06 2.61
C THR A 37 3.31 4.54 3.50
N LEU A 38 3.61 3.25 3.39
CA LEU A 38 4.74 2.64 4.09
C LEU A 38 6.10 3.21 3.65
N CYS A 39 6.19 3.81 2.45
CA CYS A 39 7.39 4.53 2.01
C CYS A 39 7.45 5.98 2.55
N GLY A 40 6.55 6.35 3.45
CA GLY A 40 6.51 7.66 4.11
C GLY A 40 5.94 8.80 3.26
N ARG A 41 5.56 8.53 2.01
CA ARG A 41 5.01 9.56 1.11
C ARG A 41 3.49 9.63 1.28
N PRO A 42 2.90 10.80 1.52
CA PRO A 42 1.46 10.95 1.43
C PRO A 42 1.05 10.89 -0.04
N ILE A 43 0.06 10.06 -0.36
CA ILE A 43 -0.51 9.97 -1.71
C ILE A 43 -2.00 10.25 -1.67
N ARG A 44 -2.55 10.75 -2.77
CA ARG A 44 -3.99 10.71 -3.01
C ARG A 44 -4.32 9.37 -3.66
N VAL A 45 -5.31 8.68 -3.11
CA VAL A 45 -5.75 7.38 -3.63
C VAL A 45 -6.40 7.57 -5.00
N ASP A 46 -5.98 6.77 -5.97
CA ASP A 46 -6.65 6.61 -7.25
C ASP A 46 -7.74 5.53 -7.12
N THR A 47 -8.96 5.82 -7.60
CA THR A 47 -10.10 4.89 -7.51
C THR A 47 -10.37 4.15 -8.83
N SER A 48 -9.56 4.38 -9.87
CA SER A 48 -9.66 3.69 -11.15
C SER A 48 -9.23 2.23 -11.06
N GLU A 49 -9.97 1.34 -11.71
CA GLU A 49 -9.59 -0.08 -11.83
C GLU A 49 -8.25 -0.26 -12.55
N LEU A 50 -7.94 0.62 -13.52
CA LEU A 50 -6.68 0.55 -14.27
C LEU A 50 -5.45 0.92 -13.44
N ALA A 51 -5.62 1.72 -12.39
CA ALA A 51 -4.53 2.13 -11.52
C ALA A 51 -3.93 0.94 -10.73
N TRP A 52 -4.69 -0.15 -10.58
CA TRP A 52 -4.22 -1.40 -10.01
C TRP A 52 -3.26 -2.19 -10.91
N LEU A 53 -3.11 -1.80 -12.17
CA LEU A 53 -2.16 -2.38 -13.12
C LEU A 53 -0.78 -1.70 -13.06
N TRP A 54 -0.64 -0.60 -12.32
CA TRP A 54 0.64 0.09 -12.17
C TRP A 54 1.67 -0.74 -11.39
N ASP A 55 2.93 -0.41 -11.63
CA ASP A 55 4.05 -1.00 -10.89
C ASP A 55 3.89 -0.79 -9.39
N THR A 56 4.38 -1.77 -8.64
CA THR A 56 4.40 -1.71 -7.18
C THR A 56 5.55 -0.81 -6.73
N CYS A 57 5.28 0.12 -5.81
CA CYS A 57 6.34 0.90 -5.18
C CYS A 57 7.32 -0.04 -4.46
N PRO A 58 8.62 -0.05 -4.82
CA PRO A 58 9.59 -1.04 -4.31
C PRO A 58 9.77 -0.94 -2.80
N ASP A 59 9.78 0.29 -2.26
CA ASP A 59 9.90 0.55 -0.82
C ASP A 59 8.68 0.01 -0.05
N CYS A 60 7.48 0.24 -0.58
CA CYS A 60 6.25 -0.28 0.00
C CYS A 60 6.21 -1.81 -0.06
N ASN A 61 6.70 -2.40 -1.15
CA ASN A 61 6.79 -3.85 -1.29
C ASN A 61 7.70 -4.47 -0.23
N ALA A 62 8.92 -3.93 -0.07
CA ALA A 62 9.85 -4.39 0.96
C ALA A 62 9.24 -4.28 2.37
N ALA A 63 8.63 -3.14 2.71
CA ALA A 63 7.99 -2.92 4.00
C ALA A 63 6.79 -3.87 4.23
N ALA A 64 5.96 -4.10 3.20
CA ALA A 64 4.84 -5.02 3.26
C ALA A 64 5.30 -6.46 3.53
N HIS A 65 6.39 -6.91 2.90
CA HIS A 65 6.99 -8.22 3.16
C HIS A 65 7.49 -8.39 4.60
N VAL A 66 8.07 -7.34 5.19
CA VAL A 66 8.44 -7.31 6.61
C VAL A 66 7.20 -7.44 7.50
N LEU A 67 6.13 -6.67 7.23
CA LEU A 67 4.89 -6.73 7.99
C LEU A 67 4.16 -8.07 7.86
N ALA A 68 4.25 -8.71 6.70
CA ALA A 68 3.69 -10.03 6.42
C ALA A 68 4.53 -11.18 6.99
N GLN A 69 5.68 -10.89 7.64
CA GLN A 69 6.63 -11.89 8.12
C GLN A 69 7.11 -12.84 7.01
N CYS A 70 7.17 -12.34 5.78
CA CYS A 70 7.59 -13.06 4.58
C CYS A 70 8.75 -12.29 3.95
N PRO A 71 9.99 -12.41 4.45
CA PRO A 71 11.10 -11.58 4.00
C PRO A 71 11.39 -11.81 2.50
N MET A 72 11.61 -10.71 1.78
CA MET A 72 12.01 -10.79 0.38
C MET A 72 13.40 -11.41 0.27
N PRO A 73 13.67 -12.21 -0.77
CA PRO A 73 15.03 -12.53 -1.14
C PRO A 73 15.81 -11.23 -1.44
N PRO A 74 17.13 -11.20 -1.21
CA PRO A 74 17.94 -10.04 -1.53
C PRO A 74 17.73 -9.67 -3.01
N ALA A 75 17.67 -8.37 -3.30
CA ALA A 75 17.51 -7.89 -4.66
C ALA A 75 18.62 -8.47 -5.54
N VAL A 76 18.25 -9.29 -6.52
CA VAL A 76 19.19 -9.72 -7.56
C VAL A 76 19.47 -8.49 -8.39
N SER A 77 20.69 -7.96 -8.27
CA SER A 77 21.17 -6.93 -9.19
C SER A 77 21.34 -7.57 -10.56
N ALA A 78 20.73 -6.98 -11.58
CA ALA A 78 20.89 -7.38 -12.97
C ALA A 78 22.27 -6.96 -13.52
#